data_AF-A0A382H0B1-F1
#
_entry.id   AF-A0A382H0B1-F1
#
_cell.length_a   1.000
_cell.length_b   1.000
_cell.length_c   1.000
_cell.angle_alpha   90.00
_cell.angle_beta   90.00
_cell.angle_gamma   90.00
#
_symmetry.space_group_name_H-M   'P 1'
#
loop_
_entity.id
_entity.type
_entity.pdbx_description
1 polymer ?
#
loop_
_entity_poly.entity_id
_entity_poly.type
_entity_poly.pdbx_seq_one_letter_code
_entity_poly.pdbx_strand_id
1 'polypeptide(L)'
;AAAEAAAAEAAAAEAAAAIAALEAEQAAEAAAAEAAGAAEAAAAEAAAMAAAAPRDPAIDLVNTLSYDISGGSVSSIITNSDDATLVVAVDATDDGELSITMNSNYITAFDDGSYFVLVNNEAAEFSQDGSTLTIPFEAGAEKIEIVGGSVVPEFGTIAMVVLAVAIISIIVITTKTKTQLIPKL
;
A
#
# COMPACT_ATOMS: atom_id res chain seq x y z
N ALA A 1 23.74 -50.62 45.08
CA ALA A 1 22.99 -51.35 44.03
C ALA A 1 21.52 -50.87 43.95
N ALA A 2 20.62 -51.20 44.90
CA ALA A 2 19.19 -50.84 44.76
C ALA A 2 18.86 -49.34 44.94
N ALA A 3 19.52 -48.64 45.87
CA ALA A 3 19.29 -47.20 46.10
C ALA A 3 19.82 -46.31 44.96
N GLU A 4 20.85 -46.78 44.26
CA GLU A 4 21.50 -46.07 43.14
C GLU A 4 20.65 -46.18 41.86
N ALA A 5 19.93 -47.31 41.69
CA ALA A 5 18.97 -47.49 40.61
C ALA A 5 17.71 -46.62 40.78
N ALA A 6 17.19 -46.47 42.01
CA ALA A 6 16.03 -45.63 42.29
C ALA A 6 16.33 -44.12 42.13
N ALA A 7 17.54 -43.68 42.48
CA ALA A 7 17.97 -42.29 42.26
C ALA A 7 18.16 -41.98 40.76
N ALA A 8 18.62 -42.95 39.98
CA ALA A 8 18.73 -42.82 38.52
C ALA A 8 17.36 -42.73 37.83
N GLU A 9 16.36 -43.46 38.33
CA GLU A 9 14.99 -43.46 37.79
C GLU A 9 14.24 -42.15 38.11
N ALA A 10 14.42 -41.59 39.31
CA ALA A 10 13.86 -40.29 39.68
C ALA A 10 14.49 -39.14 38.86
N ALA A 11 15.81 -39.18 38.64
CA ALA A 11 16.50 -38.21 37.80
C ALA A 11 16.09 -38.32 36.32
N ALA A 12 15.79 -39.53 35.84
CA ALA A 12 15.28 -39.75 34.48
C ALA A 12 13.85 -39.18 34.29
N ALA A 13 12.99 -39.27 35.31
CA ALA A 13 11.64 -38.71 35.28
C ALA A 13 11.63 -37.17 35.28
N GLU A 14 12.52 -36.55 36.05
CA GLU A 14 12.66 -35.09 36.10
C GLU A 14 13.25 -34.53 34.78
N ALA A 15 14.22 -35.25 34.20
CA ALA A 15 14.75 -34.92 32.87
C ALA A 15 13.69 -35.02 31.77
N ALA A 16 12.80 -36.03 31.83
CA ALA A 16 11.70 -36.18 30.88
C ALA A 16 10.65 -35.05 30.99
N ALA A 17 10.35 -34.59 32.21
CA ALA A 17 9.45 -33.46 32.44
C ALA A 17 10.04 -32.13 31.93
N ALA A 18 11.35 -31.93 32.10
CA ALA A 18 12.04 -30.75 31.58
C ALA A 18 12.07 -30.72 30.04
N ILE A 19 12.27 -31.87 29.40
CA ILE A 19 12.22 -32.00 27.93
C ILE A 19 10.81 -31.70 27.40
N ALA A 20 9.76 -32.23 28.05
CA ALA A 20 8.38 -31.97 27.65
C ALA A 20 7.98 -30.50 27.78
N ALA A 21 8.49 -29.78 28.78
CA ALA A 21 8.27 -28.34 28.93
C ALA A 21 8.95 -27.53 27.81
N LEU A 22 10.19 -27.91 27.45
CA LEU A 22 10.94 -27.29 26.36
C LEU A 22 10.30 -27.55 24.99
N GLU A 23 9.80 -28.76 24.73
CA GLU A 23 9.08 -29.07 23.49
C GLU A 23 7.76 -28.28 23.39
N ALA A 24 7.05 -28.07 24.51
CA ALA A 24 5.84 -27.25 24.53
C ALA A 24 6.13 -25.75 24.30
N GLU A 25 7.26 -25.23 24.79
CA GLU A 25 7.73 -23.88 24.47
C GLU A 25 8.10 -23.74 22.98
N GLN A 26 8.85 -24.69 22.42
CA GLN A 26 9.24 -24.67 21.02
C GLN A 26 8.04 -24.81 20.06
N ALA A 27 7.07 -25.67 20.37
CA ALA A 27 5.84 -25.81 19.59
C ALA A 27 5.01 -24.51 19.60
N ALA A 28 5.01 -23.79 20.72
CA ALA A 28 4.34 -22.50 20.81
C ALA A 28 5.03 -21.38 20.03
N GLU A 29 6.37 -21.36 20.03
CA GLU A 29 7.14 -20.37 19.29
C GLU A 29 7.03 -20.60 17.78
N ALA A 30 7.02 -21.86 17.34
CA ALA A 30 6.75 -22.23 15.95
C ALA A 30 5.34 -21.79 15.50
N ALA A 31 4.31 -22.02 16.32
CA ALA A 31 2.95 -21.58 16.02
C ALA A 31 2.82 -20.04 15.98
N ALA A 32 3.57 -19.32 16.83
CA ALA A 32 3.61 -17.86 16.80
C ALA A 32 4.33 -17.33 15.54
N ALA A 33 5.40 -17.98 15.11
CA ALA A 33 6.10 -17.65 13.87
C ALA A 33 5.23 -17.92 12.63
N GLU A 34 4.48 -19.02 12.61
CA GLU A 34 3.53 -19.32 11.54
C GLU A 34 2.40 -18.29 11.47
N ALA A 35 1.83 -17.91 12.63
CA ALA A 35 0.81 -16.87 12.71
C ALA A 35 1.34 -15.49 12.27
N ALA A 36 2.60 -15.17 12.58
CA ALA A 36 3.25 -13.95 12.12
C ALA A 36 3.46 -13.95 10.60
N GLY A 37 3.95 -15.06 10.03
CA GLY A 37 4.09 -15.21 8.58
C GLY A 37 2.76 -15.15 7.84
N ALA A 38 1.71 -15.77 8.38
CA ALA A 38 0.36 -15.69 7.83
C ALA A 38 -0.22 -14.27 7.90
N ALA A 39 0.06 -13.52 8.98
CA ALA A 39 -0.33 -12.12 9.09
C ALA A 39 0.43 -11.23 8.09
N GLU A 40 1.71 -11.49 7.84
CA GLU A 40 2.51 -10.75 6.86
C GLU A 40 2.05 -11.03 5.42
N ALA A 41 1.76 -12.29 5.09
CA ALA A 41 1.18 -12.66 3.80
C ALA A 41 -0.22 -12.05 3.61
N ALA A 42 -1.08 -12.10 4.63
CA ALA A 42 -2.40 -11.47 4.59
C ALA A 42 -2.31 -9.94 4.50
N ALA A 43 -1.31 -9.30 5.11
CA ALA A 43 -1.06 -7.87 4.98
C ALA A 43 -0.61 -7.49 3.56
N ALA A 44 0.25 -8.30 2.94
CA ALA A 44 0.66 -8.10 1.55
C ALA A 44 -0.53 -8.28 0.58
N GLU A 45 -1.37 -9.29 0.81
CA GLU A 45 -2.56 -9.55 0.00
C GLU A 45 -3.63 -8.46 0.22
N ALA A 46 -3.84 -7.99 1.45
CA ALA A 46 -4.75 -6.89 1.75
C ALA A 46 -4.25 -5.56 1.19
N ALA A 47 -2.94 -5.30 1.17
CA ALA A 47 -2.35 -4.14 0.52
C ALA A 47 -2.56 -4.18 -1.00
N ALA A 48 -2.40 -5.35 -1.62
CA ALA A 48 -2.70 -5.55 -3.03
C ALA A 48 -4.20 -5.38 -3.34
N MET A 49 -5.08 -5.89 -2.47
CA MET A 49 -6.53 -5.74 -2.62
C MET A 49 -7.00 -4.30 -2.40
N ALA A 50 -6.38 -3.56 -1.47
CA ALA A 50 -6.63 -2.13 -1.26
C ALA A 50 -6.15 -1.28 -2.45
N ALA A 51 -5.07 -1.69 -3.13
CA ALA A 51 -4.65 -1.08 -4.39
C ALA A 51 -5.67 -1.32 -5.52
N ALA A 52 -6.38 -2.46 -5.50
CA ALA A 52 -7.32 -2.90 -6.54
C ALA A 52 -8.80 -2.54 -6.30
N ALA A 53 -9.16 -1.86 -5.21
CA ALA A 53 -10.55 -1.48 -4.94
C ALA A 53 -11.03 -0.40 -5.93
N PRO A 54 -12.25 -0.53 -6.51
CA PRO A 54 -12.82 0.48 -7.41
C PRO A 54 -13.04 1.79 -6.65
N ARG A 55 -12.67 2.91 -7.27
CA ARG A 55 -12.49 4.21 -6.61
C ARG A 55 -13.63 5.16 -7.00
N ASP A 56 -14.56 5.38 -6.08
CA ASP A 56 -15.62 6.38 -6.21
C ASP A 56 -15.77 7.13 -4.86
N PRO A 57 -15.69 8.47 -4.84
CA PRO A 57 -15.55 9.37 -5.99
C PRO A 57 -14.12 9.59 -6.46
N ALA A 58 -14.00 9.73 -7.78
CA ALA A 58 -12.87 10.34 -8.45
C ALA A 58 -12.60 11.70 -7.80
N ILE A 59 -11.41 11.88 -7.23
CA ILE A 59 -11.02 13.11 -6.55
C ILE A 59 -10.56 14.11 -7.60
N ASP A 60 -11.15 15.31 -7.56
CA ASP A 60 -10.71 16.43 -8.36
C ASP A 60 -9.51 17.12 -7.69
N LEU A 61 -8.38 17.08 -8.36
CA LEU A 61 -7.09 17.60 -7.93
C LEU A 61 -6.84 19.03 -8.40
N VAL A 62 -7.82 19.69 -9.05
CA VAL A 62 -7.66 21.06 -9.57
C VAL A 62 -7.27 22.07 -8.48
N ASN A 63 -7.67 21.86 -7.22
CA ASN A 63 -7.27 22.74 -6.10
C ASN A 63 -6.10 22.17 -5.26
N THR A 64 -5.54 21.04 -5.69
CA THR A 64 -4.58 20.25 -4.91
C THR A 64 -3.22 20.19 -5.60
N LEU A 65 -3.21 20.02 -6.92
CA LEU A 65 -2.00 20.05 -7.73
C LEU A 65 -1.62 21.49 -8.09
N SER A 66 -0.32 21.73 -8.15
CA SER A 66 0.22 23.00 -8.64
C SER A 66 0.30 22.94 -10.16
N TYR A 67 -0.42 23.85 -10.83
CA TYR A 67 -0.36 24.02 -12.27
C TYR A 67 -0.52 25.49 -12.66
N ASP A 68 -0.08 25.81 -13.87
CA ASP A 68 -0.26 27.08 -14.57
C ASP A 68 -0.69 26.78 -16.00
N ILE A 69 -1.58 27.59 -16.56
CA ILE A 69 -2.10 27.42 -17.91
C ILE A 69 -2.17 28.77 -18.63
N SER A 70 -1.75 28.77 -19.90
CA SER A 70 -1.93 29.88 -20.84
C SER A 70 -2.81 29.42 -22.02
N GLY A 71 -3.47 30.34 -22.73
CA GLY A 71 -4.31 30.00 -23.89
C GLY A 71 -5.66 29.34 -23.55
N GLY A 72 -6.00 29.16 -22.27
CA GLY A 72 -7.25 28.53 -21.86
C GLY A 72 -7.46 28.48 -20.35
N SER A 73 -8.33 27.59 -19.91
CA SER A 73 -8.58 27.30 -18.49
C SER A 73 -8.72 25.81 -18.21
N VAL A 74 -8.37 25.40 -16.99
CA VAL A 74 -8.57 24.02 -16.52
C VAL A 74 -9.86 23.95 -15.71
N SER A 75 -10.74 23.00 -16.06
CA SER A 75 -12.03 22.81 -15.38
C SER A 75 -12.00 21.71 -14.32
N SER A 76 -11.20 20.66 -14.53
CA SER A 76 -11.01 19.58 -13.56
C SER A 76 -9.71 18.83 -13.81
N ILE A 77 -9.13 18.25 -12.76
CA ILE A 77 -7.98 17.34 -12.86
C ILE A 77 -8.33 16.05 -12.12
N ILE A 78 -8.58 14.97 -12.86
CA ILE A 78 -9.10 13.72 -12.29
C ILE A 78 -8.14 12.58 -12.55
N THR A 79 -7.84 11.77 -11.54
CA THR A 79 -7.09 10.53 -11.73
C THR A 79 -8.01 9.36 -12.08
N ASN A 80 -7.57 8.55 -13.03
CA ASN A 80 -8.17 7.26 -13.37
C ASN A 80 -7.19 6.15 -12.97
N SER A 81 -7.64 5.33 -12.03
CA SER A 81 -6.80 4.30 -11.43
C SER A 81 -6.78 2.99 -12.21
N ASP A 82 -7.79 2.76 -13.04
CA ASP A 82 -7.87 1.58 -13.90
C ASP A 82 -6.84 1.68 -15.03
N ASP A 83 -6.64 2.90 -15.55
CA ASP A 83 -5.73 3.18 -16.67
C ASP A 83 -4.40 3.85 -16.25
N ALA A 84 -4.21 4.11 -14.95
CA ALA A 84 -3.06 4.85 -14.40
C ALA A 84 -2.86 6.24 -15.04
N THR A 85 -3.95 6.96 -15.32
CA THR A 85 -3.92 8.27 -15.97
C THR A 85 -4.38 9.40 -15.05
N LEU A 86 -3.97 10.61 -15.40
CA LEU A 86 -4.46 11.86 -14.86
C LEU A 86 -5.01 12.69 -16.02
N VAL A 87 -6.31 12.97 -15.98
CA VAL A 87 -7.05 13.64 -17.04
C VAL A 87 -7.33 15.07 -16.61
N VAL A 88 -6.77 16.01 -17.37
CA VAL A 88 -7.00 17.44 -17.25
C VAL A 88 -8.03 17.84 -18.29
N ALA A 89 -9.19 18.31 -17.85
CA ALA A 89 -10.20 18.89 -18.73
C ALA A 89 -9.85 20.36 -18.97
N VAL A 90 -9.63 20.71 -20.23
CA VAL A 90 -9.17 22.04 -20.66
C VAL A 90 -10.26 22.69 -21.51
N ASP A 91 -10.41 24.01 -21.40
CA ASP A 91 -11.16 24.85 -22.32
C ASP A 91 -10.17 25.83 -22.95
N ALA A 92 -9.57 25.44 -24.08
CA ALA A 92 -8.55 26.19 -24.79
C ALA A 92 -9.17 27.13 -25.83
N THR A 93 -9.13 28.44 -25.57
CA THR A 93 -9.62 29.46 -26.51
C THR A 93 -8.56 29.85 -27.54
N ASP A 94 -7.28 29.69 -27.20
CA ASP A 94 -6.12 30.03 -28.01
C ASP A 94 -5.03 28.96 -27.81
N ASP A 95 -4.00 28.98 -28.65
CA ASP A 95 -2.83 28.13 -28.47
C ASP A 95 -2.13 28.48 -27.15
N GLY A 96 -1.64 27.47 -26.46
CA GLY A 96 -1.21 27.63 -25.08
C GLY A 96 -0.31 26.51 -24.58
N GLU A 97 -0.07 26.56 -23.28
CA GLU A 97 0.79 25.61 -22.58
C GLU A 97 0.23 25.35 -21.18
N LEU A 98 0.20 24.06 -20.80
CA LEU A 98 -0.07 23.60 -19.45
C LEU A 98 1.26 23.23 -18.78
N SER A 99 1.59 23.92 -17.69
CA SER A 99 2.67 23.55 -16.79
C SER A 99 2.07 22.93 -15.54
N ILE A 100 2.37 21.66 -15.25
CA ILE A 100 1.77 20.94 -14.12
C ILE A 100 2.83 20.13 -13.37
N THR A 101 2.88 20.29 -12.06
CA THR A 101 3.79 19.54 -11.20
C THR A 101 3.13 18.27 -10.69
N MET A 102 3.63 17.12 -11.16
CA MET A 102 3.20 15.80 -10.71
C MET A 102 3.55 15.56 -9.25
N ASN A 103 2.64 14.87 -8.55
CA ASN A 103 2.81 14.48 -7.15
C ASN A 103 2.59 12.98 -7.01
N SER A 104 3.62 12.28 -6.51
CA SER A 104 3.62 10.82 -6.34
C SER A 104 2.60 10.30 -5.33
N ASN A 105 1.98 11.17 -4.53
CA ASN A 105 0.85 10.80 -3.67
C ASN A 105 -0.44 10.55 -4.47
N TYR A 106 -0.52 11.00 -5.73
CA TYR A 106 -1.70 10.83 -6.59
C TYR A 106 -1.37 10.04 -7.84
N ILE A 107 -0.27 10.35 -8.53
CA ILE A 107 0.18 9.62 -9.71
C ILE A 107 1.70 9.48 -9.71
N THR A 108 2.20 8.27 -9.91
CA THR A 108 3.63 7.98 -10.02
C THR A 108 4.06 8.00 -11.48
N ALA A 109 5.32 8.38 -11.72
CA ALA A 109 5.97 8.16 -13.00
C ALA A 109 6.11 6.66 -13.32
N PHE A 110 6.52 6.34 -14.55
CA PHE A 110 7.02 5.01 -14.90
C PHE A 110 8.33 4.69 -14.16
N ASP A 111 8.80 3.44 -14.27
CA ASP A 111 10.02 2.96 -13.61
C ASP A 111 11.28 3.74 -14.01
N ASP A 112 11.29 4.35 -15.19
CA ASP A 112 12.36 5.21 -15.70
C ASP A 112 12.21 6.69 -15.32
N GLY A 113 11.16 7.03 -14.56
CA GLY A 113 10.85 8.39 -14.13
C GLY A 113 10.11 9.24 -15.17
N SER A 114 9.76 8.67 -16.34
CA SER A 114 9.05 9.38 -17.40
C SER A 114 7.53 9.35 -17.23
N TYR A 115 6.85 10.18 -18.02
CA TYR A 115 5.41 10.17 -18.24
C TYR A 115 5.12 10.08 -19.74
N PHE A 116 3.87 9.81 -20.11
CA PHE A 116 3.40 9.92 -21.48
C PHE A 116 2.19 10.84 -21.54
N VAL A 117 2.10 11.69 -22.56
CA VAL A 117 1.06 12.74 -22.63
C VAL A 117 0.28 12.62 -23.92
N LEU A 118 -1.03 12.72 -23.81
CA LEU A 118 -1.95 12.84 -24.93
C LEU A 118 -2.73 14.15 -24.85
N VAL A 119 -2.85 14.85 -25.96
CA VAL A 119 -3.76 15.99 -26.12
C VAL A 119 -4.87 15.54 -27.07
N ASN A 120 -6.13 15.61 -26.63
CA ASN A 120 -7.29 15.12 -27.39
C ASN A 120 -7.13 13.68 -27.93
N ASN A 121 -6.57 12.78 -27.12
CA ASN A 121 -6.25 11.37 -27.48
C ASN A 121 -5.14 11.18 -28.54
N GLU A 122 -4.43 12.24 -28.92
CA GLU A 122 -3.26 12.16 -29.78
C GLU A 122 -1.98 12.34 -28.95
N ALA A 123 -0.94 11.57 -29.25
CA ALA A 123 0.33 11.68 -28.54
C ALA A 123 0.93 13.09 -28.75
N ALA A 124 1.29 13.76 -27.66
CA ALA A 124 1.85 15.10 -27.70
C ALA A 124 3.29 15.09 -27.20
N GLU A 125 4.13 15.90 -27.84
CA GLU A 125 5.47 16.20 -27.35
C GLU A 125 5.38 17.15 -26.16
N PHE A 126 6.16 16.92 -25.12
CA PHE A 126 6.19 17.73 -23.91
C PHE A 126 7.61 17.80 -23.34
N SER A 127 7.88 18.80 -22.51
CA SER A 127 9.12 18.89 -21.76
C SER A 127 8.89 18.45 -20.31
N GLN A 128 9.86 17.73 -19.75
CA GLN A 128 9.83 17.29 -18.35
C GLN A 128 11.07 17.80 -17.62
N ASP A 129 10.86 18.51 -16.50
CA ASP A 129 11.89 18.88 -15.54
C ASP A 129 11.55 18.30 -14.16
N GLY A 130 12.20 17.18 -13.82
CA GLY A 130 11.88 16.41 -12.63
C GLY A 130 10.44 15.90 -12.68
N SER A 131 9.59 16.42 -11.79
CA SER A 131 8.16 16.08 -11.72
C SER A 131 7.26 17.11 -12.41
N THR A 132 7.80 18.20 -12.97
CA THR A 132 7.01 19.21 -13.68
C THR A 132 6.97 18.90 -15.17
N LEU A 133 5.75 18.80 -15.72
CA LEU A 133 5.50 18.60 -17.14
C LEU A 133 5.04 19.91 -17.76
N THR A 134 5.59 20.22 -18.91
CA THR A 134 5.27 21.39 -19.72
C THR A 134 4.74 20.93 -21.06
N ILE A 135 3.44 21.10 -21.26
CA ILE A 135 2.66 20.46 -22.33
C ILE A 135 2.05 21.56 -23.20
N PRO A 136 2.56 21.80 -24.42
CA PRO A 136 1.93 22.70 -25.36
C PRO A 136 0.63 22.09 -25.91
N PHE A 137 -0.34 22.95 -26.21
CA PHE A 137 -1.59 22.57 -26.85
C PHE A 137 -2.09 23.66 -27.80
N GLU A 138 -2.89 23.25 -28.79
CA GLU A 138 -3.51 24.14 -29.76
C GLU A 138 -4.91 24.58 -29.28
N ALA A 139 -5.41 25.68 -29.84
CA ALA A 139 -6.78 26.14 -29.62
C ALA A 139 -7.80 25.01 -29.91
N GLY A 140 -8.80 24.86 -29.05
CA GLY A 140 -9.77 23.76 -29.12
C GLY A 140 -9.30 22.45 -28.48
N ALA A 141 -8.18 22.45 -27.75
CA ALA A 141 -7.86 21.37 -26.83
C ALA A 141 -8.91 21.27 -25.71
N GLU A 142 -9.52 20.08 -25.57
CA GLU A 142 -10.56 19.79 -24.58
C GLU A 142 -10.03 18.90 -23.45
N LYS A 143 -9.01 18.10 -23.76
CA LYS A 143 -8.49 17.09 -22.85
C LYS A 143 -6.99 16.95 -22.98
N ILE A 144 -6.29 16.98 -21.85
CA ILE A 144 -4.90 16.57 -21.73
C ILE A 144 -4.84 15.38 -20.77
N GLU A 145 -4.33 14.26 -21.24
CA GLU A 145 -4.24 13.01 -20.49
C GLU A 145 -2.79 12.64 -20.27
N ILE A 146 -2.40 12.50 -19.00
CA ILE A 146 -1.04 12.17 -18.57
C ILE A 146 -1.06 10.75 -18.04
N VAL A 147 -0.35 9.85 -18.70
CA VAL A 147 -0.19 8.45 -18.31
C VAL A 147 1.09 8.30 -17.50
N GLY A 148 0.96 7.68 -16.33
CA GLY A 148 2.07 7.35 -15.45
C GLY A 148 2.16 5.84 -15.20
N GLY A 149 2.93 5.47 -14.17
CA GLY A 149 3.06 4.07 -13.76
C GLY A 149 1.87 3.57 -12.95
N SER A 150 1.38 4.37 -12.00
CA SER A 150 0.24 4.00 -11.16
C SER A 150 -0.42 5.23 -10.51
N VAL A 151 -1.72 5.13 -10.23
CA VAL A 151 -2.42 6.11 -9.39
C VAL A 151 -2.46 5.61 -7.96
N VAL A 152 -1.93 6.43 -7.04
CA VAL A 152 -1.88 6.09 -5.61
C VAL A 152 -3.24 6.43 -4.97
N PRO A 153 -3.95 5.44 -4.41
CA PRO A 153 -5.20 5.71 -3.73
C PRO A 153 -4.97 6.48 -2.43
N GLU A 154 -5.77 7.52 -2.17
CA GLU A 154 -5.79 8.22 -0.88
C GLU A 154 -6.32 7.34 0.28
N PHE A 155 -6.71 6.10 0.01
CA PHE A 155 -6.98 5.11 1.06
C PHE A 155 -5.71 4.69 1.82
N GLY A 156 -4.52 5.18 1.43
CA GLY A 156 -3.22 4.76 1.93
C GLY A 156 -2.87 5.08 3.39
N THR A 157 -3.47 6.08 4.06
CA THR A 157 -3.19 6.30 5.49
C THR A 157 -4.23 5.64 6.38
N ILE A 158 -5.52 5.90 6.13
CA ILE A 158 -6.58 5.36 6.99
C ILE A 158 -6.68 3.85 6.84
N ALA A 159 -6.64 3.30 5.62
CA ALA A 159 -6.69 1.84 5.45
C ALA A 159 -5.44 1.16 6.04
N MET A 160 -4.25 1.77 5.89
CA MET A 160 -3.03 1.24 6.51
C MET A 160 -3.07 1.29 8.05
N VAL A 161 -3.61 2.36 8.64
CA VAL A 161 -3.80 2.44 10.09
C VAL A 161 -4.80 1.40 10.58
N VAL A 162 -5.95 1.28 9.91
CA VAL A 162 -6.97 0.28 10.27
C VAL A 162 -6.42 -1.14 10.12
N LEU A 163 -5.67 -1.42 9.06
CA LEU A 163 -5.01 -2.70 8.83
C LEU A 163 -3.97 -3.00 9.93
N ALA A 164 -3.09 -2.04 10.24
CA ALA A 164 -2.10 -2.19 11.29
C ALA A 164 -2.74 -2.44 12.66
N VAL A 165 -3.79 -1.68 13.00
CA VAL A 165 -4.55 -1.86 14.25
C VAL A 165 -5.24 -3.22 14.30
N ALA A 166 -5.81 -3.69 13.19
CA ALA A 166 -6.45 -5.00 13.11
C ALA A 166 -5.45 -6.14 13.38
N ILE A 167 -4.27 -6.08 12.75
CA ILE A 167 -3.21 -7.08 12.94
C ILE A 167 -2.72 -7.09 14.40
N ILE A 168 -2.43 -5.91 14.97
CA ILE A 168 -2.01 -5.80 16.38
C ILE A 168 -3.07 -6.39 17.31
N SER A 169 -4.36 -6.14 17.04
CA SER A 169 -5.47 -6.67 17.84
C SER A 169 -5.51 -8.19 17.82
N ILE A 170 -5.32 -8.82 16.66
CA ILE A 170 -5.28 -10.28 16.51
C ILE A 170 -4.15 -10.88 17.35
N ILE A 171 -2.94 -10.33 17.26
CA ILE A 171 -1.75 -10.81 17.99
C ILE A 171 -1.95 -10.68 19.52
N VAL A 172 -2.51 -9.55 19.98
CA VAL A 172 -2.78 -9.33 21.42
C VAL A 172 -3.81 -10.32 21.96
N ILE A 173 -4.85 -10.64 21.17
CA ILE A 173 -5.88 -11.60 21.58
C ILE A 173 -5.30 -13.03 21.67
N THR A 174 -4.52 -13.46 20.68
CA THR A 174 -3.98 -14.84 20.66
C THR A 174 -2.94 -15.09 21.76
N THR A 175 -2.20 -14.06 22.18
CA THR A 175 -1.17 -14.19 23.23
C THR A 175 -1.75 -14.15 24.66
N LYS A 176 -2.91 -13.52 24.89
CA LYS A 176 -3.51 -13.40 26.24
C LYS A 176 -4.18 -14.66 26.79
N THR A 177 -4.53 -15.65 25.97
CA THR A 177 -5.29 -16.84 26.43
C THR A 177 -4.44 -17.86 27.24
N LYS A 178 -3.11 -17.68 27.36
CA LYS A 178 -2.20 -18.67 27.95
C LYS A 178 -2.10 -18.75 29.49
N THR A 179 -2.65 -17.83 30.28
CA THR A 179 -2.39 -17.81 31.74
C THR A 179 -3.39 -18.61 32.60
N GLN A 180 -4.41 -19.27 32.02
CA GLN A 180 -5.50 -19.90 32.80
C GLN A 180 -5.60 -21.42 32.64
N LEU A 181 -4.50 -22.12 32.35
CA LEU A 181 -4.44 -23.59 32.29
C LEU A 181 -3.44 -24.16 33.29
N ILE A 182 -3.54 -23.76 34.56
CA ILE A 182 -2.95 -24.53 35.66
C ILE A 182 -4.07 -25.40 36.24
N PRO A 183 -4.18 -26.69 35.85
CA PRO A 183 -5.02 -27.62 36.59
C PRO A 183 -4.36 -27.81 37.96
N LYS A 184 -5.06 -27.41 39.02
CA LYS A 184 -4.67 -27.81 40.38
C LYS A 184 -4.90 -29.32 40.49
N LEU A 185 -3.83 -30.09 40.69
CA LEU A 185 -3.90 -31.43 41.28
C LEU A 185 -4.06 -31.31 42.79
#